data_AF-A0A2V1HWX3-F1
#
_entry.id   AF-A0A2V1HWX3-F1
#
_cell.length_a   1.000
_cell.length_b   1.000
_cell.length_c   1.000
_cell.angle_alpha   90.00
_cell.angle_beta   90.00
_cell.angle_gamma   90.00
#
_symmetry.space_group_name_H-M   'P 1'
#
loop_
_entity.id
_entity.type
_entity.pdbx_description
1 polymer ?
#
loop_
_entity_poly.entity_id
_entity_poly.type
_entity_poly.pdbx_seq_one_letter_code
_entity_poly.pdbx_strand_id
1 'polypeptide(L)'
;MSDVWQQLPFSQRRAGEDESSVSSDWRPYTGRTLMALASALDSLTDEQWASDALTPRRGHGRPSVAETIADLVRALEPRALLRRGSASAVEPTEMTAALRHRGEEFAAGSGRRGLGALTAVVQHAYDVTVPLEVADPVEPRASGAVALGLAAAAPTPLRGVLVGRSLVAADADWLIGAGPAIRGTAGELVCWLGGRDVTPFFDRPGAKRADSAEPADSSS
;
A
#
# COMPACT_ATOMS: atom_id res chain seq x y z
N MET A 1 -43.10 -3.80 -8.78
CA MET A 1 -42.13 -2.95 -8.07
C MET A 1 -41.64 -3.69 -6.83
N SER A 2 -40.62 -4.54 -7.02
CA SER A 2 -39.69 -5.13 -6.03
C SER A 2 -39.01 -6.30 -6.75
N ASP A 3 -37.71 -6.15 -7.05
CA ASP A 3 -36.71 -7.21 -7.26
C ASP A 3 -35.51 -6.66 -8.07
N VAL A 4 -34.88 -5.60 -7.56
CA VAL A 4 -33.60 -5.08 -8.07
C VAL A 4 -32.46 -5.35 -7.09
N TRP A 5 -32.76 -5.92 -5.92
CA TRP A 5 -31.78 -6.21 -4.86
C TRP A 5 -31.15 -7.60 -4.94
N GLN A 6 -31.56 -8.44 -5.90
CA GLN A 6 -31.02 -9.81 -6.06
C GLN A 6 -29.76 -9.90 -6.96
N GLN A 7 -29.30 -8.79 -7.56
CA GLN A 7 -28.17 -8.79 -8.50
C GLN A 7 -26.98 -7.95 -8.01
N LEU A 8 -26.56 -8.17 -6.76
CA LEU A 8 -25.26 -7.69 -6.27
C LEU A 8 -24.22 -8.82 -6.42
N PRO A 9 -23.02 -8.58 -6.98
CA PRO A 9 -21.94 -9.57 -7.09
C PRO A 9 -21.24 -9.88 -5.76
N PHE A 10 -21.95 -9.77 -4.64
CA PHE A 10 -21.57 -10.29 -3.32
C PHE A 10 -22.54 -11.37 -2.82
N SER A 11 -23.49 -11.85 -3.64
CA SER A 11 -24.47 -12.90 -3.28
C SER A 11 -24.10 -14.31 -3.75
N GLN A 12 -22.92 -14.52 -4.33
CA GLN A 12 -22.36 -15.88 -4.47
C GLN A 12 -21.51 -16.29 -3.25
N ARG A 13 -21.92 -15.87 -2.05
CA ARG A 13 -21.39 -16.46 -0.80
C ARG A 13 -21.90 -17.88 -0.72
N ARG A 14 -21.00 -18.87 -0.70
CA ARG A 14 -21.33 -20.19 -0.16
C ARG A 14 -21.87 -19.95 1.26
N ALA A 15 -23.13 -20.29 1.48
CA ALA A 15 -23.69 -20.36 2.83
C ALA A 15 -22.82 -21.30 3.66
N GLY A 16 -22.01 -20.75 4.58
CA GLY A 16 -21.14 -21.53 5.45
C GLY A 16 -19.79 -20.91 5.80
N GLU A 17 -19.34 -19.83 5.15
CA GLU A 17 -18.11 -19.16 5.57
C GLU A 17 -18.35 -18.27 6.79
N ASP A 18 -17.68 -18.63 7.87
CA ASP A 18 -17.75 -17.98 9.18
C ASP A 18 -17.23 -16.53 9.11
N GLU A 19 -18.15 -15.58 9.12
CA GLU A 19 -17.88 -14.14 9.10
C GLU A 19 -17.23 -13.63 10.42
N SER A 20 -17.02 -14.50 11.41
CA SER A 20 -16.23 -14.19 12.62
C SER A 20 -14.71 -14.05 12.37
N SER A 21 -14.25 -14.37 11.16
CA SER A 21 -12.84 -14.37 10.76
C SER A 21 -12.28 -13.01 10.30
N VAL A 22 -13.11 -11.96 10.17
CA VAL A 22 -12.63 -10.61 9.84
C VAL A 22 -12.11 -9.92 11.10
N SER A 23 -10.90 -10.29 11.50
CA SER A 23 -10.21 -9.60 12.59
C SER A 23 -9.96 -8.15 12.21
N SER A 24 -10.41 -7.24 13.08
CA SER A 24 -10.06 -5.81 13.01
C SER A 24 -8.63 -5.54 13.49
N ASP A 25 -7.88 -6.59 13.83
CA ASP A 25 -6.50 -6.52 14.25
C ASP A 25 -5.53 -6.59 13.08
N TRP A 26 -4.99 -5.43 12.71
CA TRP A 26 -4.00 -5.27 11.66
C TRP A 26 -2.56 -5.23 12.19
N ARG A 27 -2.33 -5.47 13.49
CA ARG A 27 -0.98 -5.49 14.08
C ARG A 27 -0.05 -6.51 13.40
N PRO A 28 -0.48 -7.75 13.10
CA PRO A 28 0.42 -8.71 12.45
C PRO A 28 0.91 -8.24 11.08
N TYR A 29 0.04 -7.63 10.28
CA TYR A 29 0.41 -7.07 8.97
C TYR A 29 1.32 -5.86 9.13
N THR A 30 1.05 -5.00 10.11
CA THR A 30 1.90 -3.83 10.39
C THR A 30 3.30 -4.28 10.80
N GLY A 31 3.41 -5.28 11.69
CA GLY A 31 4.69 -5.83 12.13
C GLY A 31 5.48 -6.44 10.97
N ARG A 32 4.84 -7.28 10.15
CA ARG A 32 5.48 -7.89 8.97
C ARG A 32 5.96 -6.84 7.96
N THR A 33 5.17 -5.81 7.67
CA THR A 33 5.58 -4.74 6.77
C THR A 33 6.79 -3.98 7.31
N LEU A 34 6.86 -3.69 8.61
CA LEU A 34 8.03 -3.02 9.21
C LEU A 34 9.29 -3.88 9.11
N MET A 35 9.19 -5.18 9.38
CA MET A 35 10.31 -6.11 9.27
C MET A 35 10.79 -6.26 7.82
N ALA A 36 9.87 -6.41 6.87
CA ALA A 36 10.18 -6.52 5.45
C ALA A 36 10.79 -5.22 4.90
N LEU A 37 10.26 -4.06 5.31
CA LEU A 37 10.82 -2.76 4.96
C LEU A 37 12.25 -2.61 5.49
N ALA A 38 12.51 -2.99 6.75
CA ALA A 38 13.86 -2.95 7.31
C ALA A 38 14.85 -3.82 6.51
N SER A 39 14.43 -5.01 6.06
CA SER A 39 15.25 -5.88 5.21
C SER A 39 15.50 -5.29 3.82
N ALA A 40 14.51 -4.62 3.22
CA ALA A 40 14.71 -3.92 1.94
C ALA A 40 15.71 -2.76 2.10
N LEU A 41 15.58 -1.99 3.19
CA LEU A 41 16.43 -0.83 3.49
C LEU A 41 17.90 -1.19 3.75
N ASP A 42 18.19 -2.36 4.33
CA ASP A 42 19.57 -2.85 4.53
C ASP A 42 20.35 -3.03 3.22
N SER A 43 19.66 -3.19 2.09
CA SER A 43 20.28 -3.37 0.77
C SER A 43 20.57 -2.07 0.03
N LEU A 44 20.12 -0.93 0.57
CA LEU A 44 20.25 0.37 -0.11
C LEU A 44 21.66 0.94 0.01
N THR A 45 22.11 1.60 -1.06
CA THR A 45 23.36 2.39 -1.06
C THR A 45 23.13 3.76 -0.42
N ASP A 46 24.22 4.46 -0.08
CA ASP A 46 24.16 5.82 0.46
C ASP A 46 23.47 6.79 -0.51
N GLU A 47 23.67 6.63 -1.82
CA GLU A 47 22.99 7.42 -2.84
C GLU A 47 21.47 7.16 -2.85
N GLN A 48 21.04 5.92 -2.66
CA GLN A 48 19.62 5.56 -2.56
C GLN A 48 19.00 6.11 -1.28
N TRP A 49 19.72 6.11 -0.16
CA TRP A 49 19.29 6.76 1.09
C TRP A 49 19.14 8.28 0.96
N ALA A 50 19.97 8.92 0.13
CA ALA A 50 19.92 10.35 -0.15
C ALA A 50 18.88 10.74 -1.22
N SER A 51 18.35 9.78 -1.98
CA SER A 51 17.39 10.02 -3.07
C SER A 51 16.02 10.49 -2.56
N ASP A 52 15.25 11.12 -3.45
CA ASP A 52 13.91 11.65 -3.16
C ASP A 52 12.88 10.53 -2.94
N ALA A 53 12.14 10.62 -1.84
CA ALA A 53 10.94 9.82 -1.60
C ALA A 53 9.69 10.47 -2.25
N LEU A 54 8.60 9.70 -2.38
CA LEU A 54 7.34 10.22 -2.94
C LEU A 54 6.52 11.06 -1.96
N THR A 55 6.86 11.07 -0.68
CA THR A 55 6.12 11.78 0.36
C THR A 55 6.02 13.28 0.01
N PRO A 56 4.80 13.84 -0.18
CA PRO A 56 4.67 15.25 -0.51
C PRO A 56 4.92 16.11 0.73
N ARG A 57 5.78 17.13 0.62
CA ARG A 57 5.90 18.20 1.62
C ARG A 57 5.45 19.53 1.04
N ARG A 58 4.58 20.23 1.78
CA ARG A 58 4.11 21.56 1.36
C ARG A 58 5.27 22.56 1.40
N GLY A 59 5.56 23.20 0.27
CA GLY A 59 6.49 24.32 0.17
C GLY A 59 7.97 23.95 0.38
N HIS A 60 8.30 22.66 0.44
CA HIS A 60 9.67 22.15 0.54
C HIS A 60 9.87 21.11 -0.58
N GLY A 61 11.13 20.85 -0.95
CA GLY A 61 11.46 19.75 -1.86
C GLY A 61 10.96 18.40 -1.33
N ARG A 62 11.02 17.36 -2.18
CA ARG A 62 10.74 16.00 -1.73
C ARG A 62 11.76 15.64 -0.64
N PRO A 63 11.33 15.06 0.50
CA PRO A 63 12.26 14.61 1.51
C PRO A 63 13.07 13.43 0.96
N SER A 64 14.28 13.23 1.48
CA SER A 64 15.02 12.03 1.13
C SER A 64 14.38 10.77 1.72
N VAL A 65 14.81 9.61 1.25
CA VAL A 65 14.46 8.32 1.84
C VAL A 65 14.83 8.29 3.33
N ALA A 66 16.03 8.75 3.69
CA ALA A 66 16.47 8.84 5.08
C ALA A 66 15.54 9.71 5.94
N GLU A 67 15.14 10.88 5.44
CA GLU A 67 14.20 11.76 6.16
C GLU A 67 12.82 11.13 6.34
N THR A 68 12.32 10.45 5.30
CA THR A 68 11.01 9.77 5.31
C THR A 68 11.00 8.61 6.30
N ILE A 69 12.06 7.80 6.35
CA ILE A 69 12.19 6.71 7.33
C ILE A 69 12.37 7.27 8.75
N ALA A 70 13.17 8.33 8.92
CA ALA A 70 13.30 8.98 10.22
C ALA A 70 11.98 9.58 10.74
N ASP A 71 11.14 10.13 9.85
CA ASP A 71 9.77 10.57 10.16
C ASP A 71 8.90 9.38 10.62
N LEU A 72 8.96 8.24 9.89
CA LEU A 72 8.23 7.03 10.26
C LEU A 72 8.65 6.50 11.64
N VAL A 73 9.96 6.36 11.88
CA VAL A 73 10.49 5.90 13.18
C VAL A 73 10.02 6.84 14.30
N ARG A 74 10.06 8.16 14.09
CA ARG A 74 9.51 9.15 15.04
C ARG A 74 8.03 8.98 15.32
N ALA A 75 7.23 8.71 14.29
CA ALA A 75 5.80 8.51 14.43
C ALA A 75 5.44 7.22 15.19
N LEU A 76 6.30 6.20 15.09
CA LEU A 76 6.12 4.91 15.77
C LEU A 76 6.66 4.91 17.20
N GLU A 77 7.69 5.72 17.47
CA GLU A 77 8.41 5.83 18.75
C GLU A 77 8.43 7.28 19.31
N PRO A 78 7.28 7.88 19.66
CA PRO A 78 7.24 9.28 20.12
C PRO A 78 8.05 9.54 21.39
N ARG A 79 8.28 8.50 22.21
CA ARG A 79 8.96 8.61 23.52
C ARG A 79 10.44 8.22 23.49
N ALA A 80 10.88 7.39 22.53
CA ALA A 80 12.27 6.94 22.47
C ALA A 80 13.21 8.05 21.95
N LEU A 81 12.74 8.89 21.02
CA LEU A 81 13.57 9.92 20.39
C LEU A 81 13.61 11.24 21.16
N LEU A 82 12.65 11.50 22.07
CA LEU A 82 12.76 12.61 23.03
C LEU A 82 13.91 12.40 24.04
N ARG A 83 14.43 11.16 24.19
CA ARG A 83 15.54 10.83 25.09
C ARG A 83 16.93 10.96 24.46
N ARG A 84 17.05 10.96 23.12
CA ARG A 84 18.31 11.16 22.40
C ARG A 84 18.30 12.56 21.80
N GLY A 85 18.93 13.51 22.49
CA GLY A 85 18.90 14.93 22.11
C GLY A 85 19.36 15.19 20.68
N SER A 86 18.62 16.09 20.01
CA SER A 86 18.90 16.74 18.72
C SER A 86 19.07 15.85 17.48
N ALA A 87 18.29 16.19 16.45
CA ALA A 87 18.20 15.58 15.13
C ALA A 87 19.47 15.79 14.28
N SER A 88 20.56 15.14 14.65
CA SER A 88 21.67 14.87 13.74
C SER A 88 21.60 13.40 13.32
N ALA A 89 21.78 13.16 12.02
CA ALA A 89 21.54 11.93 11.27
C ALA A 89 21.39 10.66 12.12
N VAL A 90 20.15 10.16 12.26
CA VAL A 90 19.97 8.78 12.68
C VAL A 90 20.60 7.93 11.58
N GLU A 91 21.62 7.15 11.92
CA GLU A 91 22.32 6.31 10.96
C GLU A 91 21.35 5.30 10.31
N PRO A 92 21.50 4.97 9.02
CA PRO A 92 20.66 3.98 8.33
C PRO A 92 20.47 2.69 9.12
N THR A 93 21.53 2.17 9.72
CA THR A 93 21.53 0.95 10.53
C THR A 93 20.70 1.08 11.81
N GLU A 94 20.72 2.25 12.46
CA GLU A 94 19.87 2.53 13.61
C GLU A 94 18.40 2.61 13.22
N MET A 95 18.10 3.20 12.04
CA MET A 95 16.74 3.26 11.51
C MET A 95 16.19 1.86 11.20
N THR A 96 16.95 0.99 10.53
CA THR A 96 16.48 -0.37 10.24
C THR A 96 16.34 -1.21 11.51
N ALA A 97 17.23 -1.05 12.49
CA ALA A 97 17.10 -1.68 13.80
C ALA A 97 15.84 -1.22 14.54
N ALA A 98 15.51 0.08 14.52
CA ALA A 98 14.30 0.61 15.13
C ALA A 98 13.03 0.07 14.48
N LEU A 99 12.99 -0.05 13.15
CA LEU A 99 11.87 -0.64 12.43
C LEU A 99 11.66 -2.12 12.78
N ARG A 100 12.75 -2.91 12.88
CA ARG A 100 12.68 -4.32 13.30
C ARG A 100 12.13 -4.46 14.70
N HIS A 101 12.71 -3.74 15.65
CA HIS A 101 12.25 -3.75 17.04
C HIS A 101 10.76 -3.42 17.12
N ARG A 102 10.33 -2.40 16.37
CA ARG A 102 8.92 -2.05 16.35
C ARG A 102 8.05 -3.12 15.70
N GLY A 103 8.54 -3.75 14.64
CA GLY A 103 7.88 -4.88 14.00
C GLY A 103 7.63 -6.04 14.97
N GLU A 104 8.62 -6.38 15.79
CA GLU A 104 8.52 -7.40 16.85
C GLU A 104 7.48 -7.03 17.91
N GLU A 105 7.44 -5.75 18.34
CA GLU A 105 6.42 -5.29 19.27
C GLU A 105 5.00 -5.47 18.72
N PHE A 106 4.78 -5.12 17.44
CA PHE A 106 3.50 -5.34 16.78
C PHE A 106 3.14 -6.83 16.70
N ALA A 107 4.11 -7.70 16.39
CA ALA A 107 3.92 -9.14 16.38
C ALA A 107 3.58 -9.70 17.78
N ALA A 108 4.14 -9.10 18.84
CA ALA A 108 3.82 -9.42 20.23
C ALA A 108 2.46 -8.84 20.71
N GLY A 109 1.72 -8.15 19.84
CA GLY A 109 0.44 -7.54 20.17
C GLY A 109 0.52 -6.16 20.81
N SER A 110 1.68 -5.52 20.83
CA SER A 110 1.81 -4.10 21.22
C SER A 110 1.45 -3.18 20.05
N GLY A 111 1.20 -1.91 20.34
CA GLY A 111 0.90 -0.90 19.32
C GLY A 111 -0.58 -0.82 18.89
N ARG A 112 -0.83 -0.02 17.85
CA ARG A 112 -2.19 0.30 17.38
C ARG A 112 -2.74 -0.82 16.49
N ARG A 113 -3.94 -1.29 16.77
CA ARG A 113 -4.58 -2.39 16.02
C ARG A 113 -5.31 -2.01 14.74
N GLY A 114 -5.65 -0.74 14.56
CA GLY A 114 -6.53 -0.30 13.49
C GLY A 114 -5.85 -0.18 12.12
N LEU A 115 -6.67 -0.22 11.07
CA LEU A 115 -6.24 -0.04 9.67
C LEU A 115 -5.44 1.25 9.48
N GLY A 116 -5.75 2.34 10.19
CA GLY A 116 -5.00 3.59 10.07
C GLY A 116 -3.52 3.47 10.45
N ALA A 117 -3.15 2.57 11.36
CA ALA A 117 -1.74 2.31 11.67
C ALA A 117 -1.05 1.58 10.51
N LEU A 118 -1.72 0.57 9.94
CA LEU A 118 -1.24 -0.13 8.76
C LEU A 118 -1.12 0.81 7.56
N THR A 119 -2.12 1.64 7.30
CA THR A 119 -2.12 2.65 6.22
C THR A 119 -0.90 3.56 6.33
N ALA A 120 -0.60 4.08 7.52
CA ALA A 120 0.55 4.95 7.71
C ALA A 120 1.88 4.23 7.37
N VAL A 121 2.06 3.00 7.84
CA VAL A 121 3.29 2.21 7.57
C VAL A 121 3.40 1.85 6.09
N VAL A 122 2.32 1.36 5.47
CA VAL A 122 2.29 0.98 4.06
C VAL A 122 2.56 2.18 3.15
N GLN A 123 2.00 3.35 3.45
CA GLN A 123 2.29 4.56 2.66
C GLN A 123 3.76 4.95 2.74
N HIS A 124 4.37 4.96 3.94
CA HIS A 124 5.80 5.28 4.06
C HIS A 124 6.69 4.21 3.40
N ALA A 125 6.30 2.94 3.45
CA ALA A 125 7.01 1.88 2.75
C ALA A 125 7.02 2.15 1.24
N TYR A 126 5.85 2.39 0.64
CA TYR A 126 5.75 2.69 -0.79
C TYR A 126 6.33 4.05 -1.19
N ASP A 127 6.31 5.04 -0.30
CA ASP A 127 6.96 6.33 -0.56
C ASP A 127 8.48 6.18 -0.79
N VAL A 128 9.08 5.10 -0.28
CA VAL A 128 10.49 4.76 -0.46
C VAL A 128 10.70 3.70 -1.54
N THR A 129 9.91 2.63 -1.54
CA THR A 129 10.21 1.47 -2.41
C THR A 129 9.78 1.66 -3.85
N VAL A 130 8.69 2.40 -4.10
CA VAL A 130 8.23 2.70 -5.46
C VAL A 130 9.25 3.52 -6.27
N PRO A 131 9.78 4.67 -5.79
CA PRO A 131 10.73 5.46 -6.59
C PRO A 131 12.09 4.76 -6.75
N LEU A 132 12.44 3.84 -5.85
CA LEU A 132 13.68 3.06 -5.92
C LEU A 132 13.56 1.77 -6.73
N GLU A 133 12.35 1.39 -7.16
CA GLU A 133 12.06 0.14 -7.86
C GLU A 133 12.61 -1.12 -7.14
N VAL A 134 12.58 -1.10 -5.81
CA VAL A 134 13.01 -2.25 -4.98
C VAL A 134 11.85 -3.16 -4.64
N ALA A 135 12.16 -4.37 -4.14
CA ALA A 135 11.18 -5.39 -3.80
C ALA A 135 10.06 -4.86 -2.89
N ASP A 136 8.80 -5.20 -3.20
CA ASP A 136 7.64 -4.80 -2.42
C ASP A 136 7.66 -5.46 -1.02
N PRO A 137 7.75 -4.69 0.08
CA PRO A 137 7.74 -5.24 1.43
C PRO A 137 6.32 -5.51 1.96
N VAL A 138 5.27 -5.19 1.20
CA VAL A 138 3.87 -5.22 1.63
C VAL A 138 3.16 -6.44 1.07
N GLU A 139 2.55 -7.22 1.96
CA GLU A 139 1.75 -8.39 1.56
C GLU A 139 0.49 -7.95 0.77
N PRO A 140 0.07 -8.71 -0.27
CA PRO A 140 -1.09 -8.38 -1.10
C PRO A 140 -2.37 -8.06 -0.31
N ARG A 141 -2.64 -8.79 0.78
CA ARG A 141 -3.80 -8.55 1.62
C ARG A 141 -3.72 -7.21 2.36
N ALA A 142 -2.53 -6.81 2.81
CA ALA A 142 -2.31 -5.55 3.50
C ALA A 142 -2.44 -4.37 2.53
N SER A 143 -1.82 -4.45 1.35
CA SER A 143 -1.91 -3.39 0.33
C SER A 143 -3.34 -3.23 -0.18
N GLY A 144 -4.07 -4.33 -0.43
CA GLY A 144 -5.48 -4.29 -0.82
C GLY A 144 -6.40 -3.68 0.25
N ALA A 145 -6.19 -4.02 1.53
CA ALA A 145 -6.97 -3.43 2.63
C ALA A 145 -6.71 -1.93 2.77
N VAL A 146 -5.45 -1.50 2.64
CA VAL A 146 -5.08 -0.08 2.63
C VAL A 146 -5.67 0.64 1.43
N ALA A 147 -5.59 0.07 0.23
CA ALA A 147 -6.18 0.63 -0.98
C ALA A 147 -7.69 0.83 -0.85
N LEU A 148 -8.41 -0.17 -0.31
CA LEU A 148 -9.85 -0.05 -0.03
C LEU A 148 -10.16 1.07 0.97
N GLY A 149 -9.39 1.16 2.05
CA GLY A 149 -9.54 2.21 3.06
C GLY A 149 -9.31 3.62 2.49
N LEU A 150 -8.28 3.78 1.66
CA LEU A 150 -7.97 5.05 1.00
C LEU A 150 -9.04 5.43 -0.04
N ALA A 151 -9.50 4.47 -0.84
CA ALA A 151 -10.57 4.69 -1.81
C ALA A 151 -11.87 5.14 -1.13
N ALA A 152 -12.24 4.54 0.00
CA ALA A 152 -13.40 4.95 0.78
C ALA A 152 -13.24 6.36 1.38
N ALA A 153 -12.03 6.71 1.82
CA ALA A 153 -11.70 8.01 2.40
C ALA A 153 -11.37 9.10 1.37
N ALA A 154 -11.31 8.77 0.07
CA ALA A 154 -10.83 9.65 -0.99
C ALA A 154 -11.54 11.02 -1.02
N PRO A 155 -10.85 12.12 -1.38
CA PRO A 155 -11.51 13.43 -1.57
C PRO A 155 -12.46 13.41 -2.77
N THR A 156 -13.44 14.33 -2.82
CA THR A 156 -14.50 14.36 -3.85
C THR A 156 -13.99 14.26 -5.30
N PRO A 157 -12.92 14.98 -5.72
CA PRO A 157 -12.42 14.85 -7.09
C PRO A 157 -11.95 13.43 -7.40
N LEU A 158 -11.22 12.79 -6.48
CA LEU A 158 -10.73 11.42 -6.65
C LEU A 158 -11.89 10.41 -6.59
N ARG A 159 -12.89 10.61 -5.72
CA ARG A 159 -14.11 9.78 -5.73
C ARG A 159 -14.79 9.82 -7.08
N GLY A 160 -14.89 10.99 -7.72
CA GLY A 160 -15.47 11.13 -9.06
C GLY A 160 -14.74 10.29 -10.11
N VAL A 161 -13.42 10.12 -9.98
CA VAL A 161 -12.62 9.24 -10.85
C VAL A 161 -12.90 7.76 -10.55
N LEU A 162 -13.05 7.39 -9.28
CA LEU A 162 -13.22 5.99 -8.85
C LEU A 162 -14.63 5.43 -9.12
N VAL A 163 -15.65 6.29 -9.21
CA VAL A 163 -17.04 5.86 -9.43
C VAL A 163 -17.17 5.05 -10.73
N GLY A 164 -17.71 3.84 -10.61
CA GLY A 164 -17.95 2.95 -11.75
C GLY A 164 -16.68 2.36 -12.38
N ARG A 165 -15.55 2.35 -11.66
CA ARG A 165 -14.29 1.75 -12.09
C ARG A 165 -13.85 0.64 -11.14
N SER A 166 -12.91 -0.18 -11.62
CA SER A 166 -12.18 -1.13 -10.80
C SER A 166 -10.73 -0.71 -10.64
N LEU A 167 -10.17 -0.87 -9.44
CA LEU A 167 -8.72 -0.82 -9.20
C LEU A 167 -8.19 -2.25 -9.32
N VAL A 168 -7.12 -2.45 -10.07
CA VAL A 168 -6.53 -3.78 -10.30
C VAL A 168 -5.02 -3.70 -10.10
N ALA A 169 -4.54 -4.30 -9.01
CA ALA A 169 -3.11 -4.46 -8.82
C ALA A 169 -2.59 -5.60 -9.69
N ALA A 170 -1.50 -5.35 -10.43
CA ALA A 170 -0.93 -6.31 -11.37
C ALA A 170 0.04 -7.30 -10.71
N ASP A 171 0.60 -6.91 -9.57
CA ASP A 171 1.61 -7.62 -8.77
C ASP A 171 1.06 -8.14 -7.44
N ALA A 172 -0.17 -7.76 -7.09
CA ALA A 172 -0.88 -8.23 -5.93
C ALA A 172 -2.28 -8.64 -6.39
N ASP A 173 -2.67 -9.88 -6.11
CA ASP A 173 -3.91 -10.52 -6.62
C ASP A 173 -5.20 -9.93 -6.00
N TRP A 174 -5.36 -8.61 -5.99
CA TRP A 174 -6.54 -7.91 -5.53
C TRP A 174 -7.14 -6.99 -6.58
N LEU A 175 -8.48 -6.95 -6.56
CA LEU A 175 -9.32 -6.09 -7.39
C LEU A 175 -10.36 -5.43 -6.49
N ILE A 176 -10.57 -4.13 -6.66
CA ILE A 176 -11.56 -3.36 -5.88
C ILE A 176 -12.52 -2.65 -6.83
N GLY A 177 -13.82 -2.89 -6.67
CA GLY A 177 -14.86 -2.22 -7.45
C GLY A 177 -15.27 -2.99 -8.72
N ALA A 178 -15.94 -2.30 -9.63
CA ALA A 178 -16.47 -2.88 -10.86
C ALA A 178 -16.48 -1.84 -11.99
N GLY A 179 -16.25 -2.29 -13.23
CA GLY A 179 -16.16 -1.43 -14.41
C GLY A 179 -14.74 -1.36 -15.00
N PRO A 180 -14.47 -0.39 -15.91
CA PRO A 180 -13.16 -0.24 -16.54
C PRO A 180 -12.03 -0.17 -15.52
N ALA A 181 -10.92 -0.86 -15.79
CA ALA A 181 -9.83 -0.96 -14.83
C ALA A 181 -8.96 0.29 -14.80
N ILE A 182 -8.51 0.62 -13.60
CA ILE A 182 -7.35 1.44 -13.31
C ILE A 182 -6.30 0.46 -12.83
N ARG A 183 -5.22 0.31 -13.61
CA ARG A 183 -4.19 -0.70 -13.42
C ARG A 183 -2.89 -0.07 -12.96
N GLY A 184 -2.16 -0.78 -12.12
CA GLY A 184 -0.82 -0.43 -11.68
C GLY A 184 -0.31 -1.52 -10.75
N THR A 185 0.89 -1.35 -10.24
CA THR A 185 1.34 -2.11 -9.07
C THR A 185 0.53 -1.72 -7.83
N ALA A 186 0.54 -2.55 -6.80
CA ALA A 186 -0.09 -2.25 -5.53
C ALA A 186 0.47 -0.95 -4.94
N GLY A 187 1.79 -0.77 -5.03
CA GLY A 187 2.49 0.45 -4.63
C GLY A 187 2.02 1.68 -5.40
N GLU A 188 1.97 1.62 -6.72
CA GLU A 188 1.50 2.74 -7.56
C GLU A 188 0.06 3.16 -7.23
N LEU A 189 -0.84 2.18 -7.11
CA LEU A 189 -2.24 2.43 -6.81
C LEU A 189 -2.42 3.02 -5.41
N VAL A 190 -1.70 2.51 -4.40
CA VAL A 190 -1.75 3.04 -3.03
C VAL A 190 -1.14 4.46 -2.96
N CYS A 191 -0.02 4.71 -3.62
CA CYS A 191 0.59 6.02 -3.71
C CYS A 191 -0.36 7.03 -4.37
N TRP A 192 -0.95 6.68 -5.52
CA TRP A 192 -1.91 7.52 -6.22
C TRP A 192 -3.16 7.82 -5.37
N LEU A 193 -3.75 6.80 -4.74
CA LEU A 193 -4.87 6.98 -3.81
C LEU A 193 -4.50 7.85 -2.60
N GLY A 194 -3.23 7.76 -2.16
CA GLY A 194 -2.64 8.58 -1.11
C GLY A 194 -2.26 10.00 -1.56
N GLY A 195 -2.56 10.38 -2.81
CA GLY A 195 -2.29 11.71 -3.35
C GLY A 195 -0.83 11.98 -3.70
N ARG A 196 -0.01 10.94 -3.86
CA ARG A 196 1.34 11.06 -4.41
C ARG A 196 1.25 11.27 -5.92
N ASP A 197 2.25 11.93 -6.48
CA ASP A 197 2.35 12.20 -7.92
C ASP A 197 2.84 10.95 -8.66
N VAL A 198 1.95 9.95 -8.72
CA VAL A 198 2.11 8.69 -9.45
C VAL A 198 0.84 8.50 -10.28
N THR A 199 0.97 8.16 -11.56
CA THR A 199 -0.17 8.03 -12.46
C THR A 199 -0.37 6.57 -12.87
N PRO A 200 -1.46 5.90 -12.42
CA PRO A 200 -1.76 4.56 -12.88
C PRO A 200 -2.30 4.56 -14.31
N PHE A 201 -2.34 3.38 -14.93
CA PHE A 201 -2.89 3.21 -16.26
C PHE A 201 -4.43 3.13 -16.24
N PHE A 202 -5.10 3.89 -17.10
CA PHE A 202 -6.56 3.89 -17.21
C PHE A 202 -7.01 3.13 -18.46
N ASP A 203 -7.71 2.01 -18.27
CA ASP A 203 -8.38 1.34 -19.39
C ASP A 203 -9.41 2.31 -20.00
N ARG A 204 -9.40 2.41 -21.34
CA ARG A 204 -10.40 3.17 -22.08
C ARG A 204 -11.75 2.43 -22.02
N PRO A 205 -12.87 3.13 -21.77
CA PRO A 205 -14.19 2.52 -21.89
C PRO A 205 -14.37 1.94 -23.30
N GLY A 206 -14.67 0.64 -23.40
CA GLY A 206 -14.94 -0.03 -24.68
C GLY A 206 -13.76 -0.72 -25.36
N ALA A 207 -12.56 -0.74 -24.77
CA ALA A 207 -11.48 -1.61 -25.25
C ALA A 207 -11.86 -3.08 -24.96
N LYS A 208 -12.44 -3.77 -25.95
CA LYS A 208 -12.60 -5.24 -25.91
C LYS A 208 -11.21 -5.86 -25.71
N ARG A 209 -11.13 -6.90 -24.86
CA ARG A 209 -9.97 -7.79 -24.77
C ARG A 209 -9.63 -8.29 -26.17
N ALA A 210 -8.55 -7.81 -26.75
CA ALA A 210 -7.89 -8.49 -27.85
C ALA A 210 -7.03 -9.59 -27.23
N ASP A 211 -7.67 -10.70 -26.85
CA ASP A 211 -6.95 -11.96 -26.67
C ASP A 211 -7.93 -13.13 -26.68
N SER A 212 -8.09 -13.67 -27.89
CA SER A 212 -8.26 -15.09 -28.14
C SER A 212 -7.65 -15.31 -29.52
N ALA A 213 -6.32 -15.34 -29.57
CA ALA A 213 -5.61 -15.96 -30.66
C ALA A 213 -5.93 -17.46 -30.58
N GLU A 214 -6.91 -17.86 -31.38
CA GLU A 214 -7.22 -19.24 -31.69
C GLU A 214 -6.03 -19.83 -32.46
N PRO A 215 -5.42 -20.94 -32.00
CA PRO A 215 -4.33 -21.56 -32.74
C PRO A 215 -4.89 -22.14 -34.05
N ALA A 216 -4.27 -21.75 -35.16
CA ALA A 216 -4.60 -22.26 -36.49
C ALA A 216 -4.45 -23.78 -36.53
N ASP A 217 -5.59 -24.43 -36.76
CA ASP A 217 -5.72 -25.85 -37.07
C ASP A 217 -4.84 -26.19 -38.29
N SER A 218 -3.85 -27.05 -38.10
CA SER A 218 -3.03 -27.62 -39.17
C SER A 218 -3.73 -28.89 -39.67
N SER A 219 -4.59 -28.75 -40.69
CA SER A 219 -5.10 -29.90 -41.45
C SER A 219 -3.98 -30.51 -42.29
N SER A 220 -3.82 -31.83 -42.15
CA SER A 220 -3.13 -32.72 -43.09
C SER A 220 -3.99 -33.02 -44.31
#